data_AF-A0A6A5Y834-F1
#
_entry.id   AF-A0A6A5Y834-F1
#
_cell.length_a   1.000
_cell.length_b   1.000
_cell.length_c   1.000
_cell.angle_alpha   90.00
_cell.angle_beta   90.00
_cell.angle_gamma   90.00
#
_symmetry.space_group_name_H-M   'P 1'
#
loop_
_entity.id
_entity.type
_entity.pdbx_description
1 polymer ?
#
loop_
_entity_poly.entity_id
_entity_poly.type
_entity_poly.pdbx_seq_one_letter_code
_entity_poly.pdbx_strand_id
1 'polypeptide(L)'
;MGFLQIQIITMQSSIIETFQESSLLSNYTRYPLTYYTSLLERTAKTAHTAILKILAQLAARMIEVRLGDSISSPPLLQIPGAFPVVHPTVTTSLPQQHQHHHLSQTVPSGSGTSTSNTTNTTSATMATMHTAQTSHPSTTIKLPPISRASLKLFCPHVSVLLGRHALPCTSSMAQRACQHCTYVAPLNTDRAWSITLPTTLASNSCPSSSKASPSYSTFFLTHTFFLSSHRQVEDGAGKGNVGFACLTCARYRRYDTVCNRVDELASHIWEEHTADELEGEEGVVRK
;
A
#
# COMPACT_ATOMS: atom_id res chain seq x y z
N MET A 1 -37.45 -7.12 -7.65
CA MET A 1 -36.44 -8.20 -7.56
C MET A 1 -35.05 -7.76 -8.03
N GLY A 2 -34.89 -7.00 -9.13
CA GLY A 2 -33.55 -6.68 -9.69
C GLY A 2 -32.59 -5.88 -8.81
N PHE A 3 -33.08 -4.97 -7.95
CA PHE A 3 -32.20 -4.11 -7.13
C PHE A 3 -31.34 -4.86 -6.11
N LEU A 4 -31.93 -5.88 -5.46
CA LEU A 4 -31.25 -6.68 -4.44
C LEU A 4 -30.15 -7.55 -5.07
N GLN A 5 -30.44 -8.10 -6.26
CA GLN A 5 -29.50 -8.90 -7.03
C GLN A 5 -28.30 -8.07 -7.50
N ILE A 6 -28.52 -6.83 -7.95
CA ILE A 6 -27.45 -5.90 -8.31
C ILE A 6 -26.56 -5.59 -7.09
N GLN A 7 -27.16 -5.30 -5.93
CA GLN A 7 -26.36 -5.03 -4.71
C GLN A 7 -25.51 -6.23 -4.28
N ILE A 8 -26.06 -7.45 -4.36
CA ILE A 8 -25.32 -8.68 -4.05
C ILE A 8 -24.15 -8.86 -5.02
N ILE A 9 -24.39 -8.68 -6.33
CA ILE A 9 -23.34 -8.81 -7.36
C ILE A 9 -22.25 -7.75 -7.13
N THR A 10 -22.62 -6.50 -6.85
CA THR A 10 -21.65 -5.43 -6.55
C THR A 10 -20.81 -5.76 -5.33
N MET A 11 -21.43 -6.28 -4.26
CA MET A 11 -20.70 -6.64 -3.04
C MET A 11 -19.76 -7.82 -3.28
N GLN A 12 -20.21 -8.85 -4.00
CA GLN A 12 -19.41 -10.01 -4.36
C GLN A 12 -18.23 -9.60 -5.26
N SER A 13 -18.45 -8.74 -6.26
CA SER A 13 -17.39 -8.23 -7.13
C SER A 13 -16.32 -7.47 -6.34
N SER A 14 -16.73 -6.59 -5.41
CA SER A 14 -15.79 -5.82 -4.59
C SER A 14 -14.97 -6.71 -3.65
N ILE A 15 -15.59 -7.76 -3.07
CA ILE A 15 -14.86 -8.74 -2.24
C ILE A 15 -13.85 -9.53 -3.08
N ILE A 16 -14.25 -9.98 -4.27
CA ILE A 16 -13.38 -10.74 -5.18
C ILE A 16 -12.20 -9.88 -5.63
N GLU A 17 -12.43 -8.63 -6.05
CA GLU A 17 -11.34 -7.70 -6.41
C GLU A 17 -10.38 -7.51 -5.24
N THR A 18 -10.90 -7.24 -4.03
CA THR A 18 -10.07 -7.06 -2.83
C THR A 18 -9.23 -8.31 -2.55
N PHE A 19 -9.82 -9.50 -2.70
CA PHE A 19 -9.14 -10.76 -2.44
C PHE A 19 -8.12 -11.09 -3.53
N GLN A 20 -8.44 -10.88 -4.81
CA GLN A 20 -7.54 -11.09 -5.94
C GLN A 20 -6.34 -10.14 -5.89
N GLU A 21 -6.57 -8.86 -5.60
CA GLU A 21 -5.48 -7.92 -5.34
C GLU A 21 -4.60 -8.45 -4.20
N SER A 22 -5.19 -8.78 -3.05
CA SER A 22 -4.41 -9.26 -1.89
C SER A 22 -3.64 -10.56 -2.14
N SER A 23 -4.17 -11.49 -2.95
CA SER A 23 -3.57 -12.80 -3.21
C SER A 23 -2.46 -12.73 -4.27
N LEU A 24 -2.58 -11.86 -5.27
CA LEU A 24 -1.52 -11.58 -6.23
C LEU A 24 -0.35 -10.77 -5.62
N LEU A 25 -0.59 -10.09 -4.49
CA LEU A 25 0.36 -9.19 -3.83
C LEU A 25 1.21 -9.84 -2.73
N SER A 26 1.25 -11.18 -2.63
CA SER A 26 2.02 -11.94 -1.61
C SER A 26 3.51 -11.56 -1.49
N ASN A 27 4.10 -10.87 -2.46
CA ASN A 27 5.50 -10.42 -2.42
C ASN A 27 5.70 -8.90 -2.56
N TYR A 28 4.66 -8.10 -2.80
CA TYR A 28 4.80 -6.67 -3.12
C TYR A 28 3.56 -5.87 -2.69
N THR A 29 3.30 -5.68 -1.40
CA THR A 29 2.13 -4.89 -0.98
C THR A 29 2.39 -3.38 -1.11
N ARG A 30 1.89 -2.79 -2.22
CA ARG A 30 1.83 -1.33 -2.46
C ARG A 30 0.98 -0.56 -1.44
N TYR A 31 0.14 -1.26 -0.67
CA TYR A 31 -0.69 -0.68 0.40
C TYR A 31 -0.58 -1.50 1.69
N PRO A 32 -0.51 -0.84 2.87
CA PRO A 32 -0.42 -1.52 4.15
C PRO A 32 -1.71 -2.33 4.43
N LEU A 33 -1.59 -3.44 5.16
CA LEU A 33 -2.72 -4.32 5.53
C LEU A 33 -3.89 -3.56 6.17
N THR A 34 -3.60 -2.48 6.90
CA THR A 34 -4.58 -1.59 7.52
C THR A 34 -5.50 -0.87 6.52
N TYR A 35 -5.04 -0.65 5.28
CA TYR A 35 -5.87 -0.11 4.21
C TYR A 35 -6.98 -1.10 3.86
N TYR A 36 -6.64 -2.37 3.60
CA TYR A 36 -7.60 -3.39 3.23
C TYR A 36 -8.61 -3.68 4.35
N THR A 37 -8.17 -3.72 5.62
CA THR A 37 -9.10 -3.88 6.74
C THR A 37 -10.07 -2.71 6.85
N SER A 38 -9.59 -1.47 6.68
CA SER A 38 -10.45 -0.28 6.69
C SER A 38 -11.44 -0.23 5.51
N LEU A 39 -11.01 -0.73 4.35
CA LEU A 39 -11.86 -0.85 3.16
C LEU A 39 -12.95 -1.89 3.40
N LEU A 40 -12.60 -3.06 3.92
CA LEU A 40 -13.54 -4.12 4.26
C LEU A 40 -14.58 -3.64 5.28
N GLU A 41 -14.14 -2.92 6.32
CA GLU A 41 -15.03 -2.35 7.33
C GLU A 41 -16.02 -1.35 6.73
N ARG A 42 -15.54 -0.46 5.84
CA ARG A 42 -16.39 0.52 5.16
C ARG A 42 -17.42 -0.16 4.25
N THR A 43 -17.00 -1.17 3.51
CA THR A 43 -17.90 -1.95 2.64
C THR A 43 -18.95 -2.69 3.48
N ALA A 44 -18.56 -3.30 4.59
CA ALA A 44 -19.48 -3.98 5.51
C ALA A 44 -20.51 -3.01 6.13
N LYS A 45 -20.07 -1.83 6.60
CA LYS A 45 -20.97 -0.78 7.12
C LYS A 45 -21.98 -0.31 6.07
N THR A 46 -21.52 -0.13 4.83
CA THR A 46 -22.37 0.29 3.72
C THR A 46 -23.42 -0.77 3.39
N ALA A 47 -23.00 -2.04 3.31
CA ALA A 47 -23.90 -3.17 3.09
C ALA A 47 -24.94 -3.30 4.22
N HIS A 48 -24.51 -3.21 5.48
CA HIS A 48 -25.40 -3.26 6.64
C HIS A 48 -26.46 -2.16 6.59
N THR A 49 -26.06 -0.92 6.26
CA THR A 49 -27.00 0.21 6.13
C THR A 49 -28.00 0.00 5.00
N ALA A 50 -27.57 -0.59 3.87
CA ALA A 50 -28.47 -0.93 2.77
C ALA A 50 -29.50 -2.00 3.17
N ILE A 51 -29.08 -3.04 3.90
CA ILE A 51 -29.96 -4.10 4.40
C ILE A 51 -31.03 -3.52 5.33
N LEU A 52 -30.66 -2.66 6.28
CA LEU A 52 -31.61 -2.01 7.18
C LEU A 52 -32.66 -1.18 6.43
N LYS A 53 -32.25 -0.46 5.38
CA LYS A 53 -33.18 0.30 4.53
C LYS A 53 -34.17 -0.61 3.81
N ILE A 54 -33.71 -1.75 3.29
CA ILE A 54 -34.58 -2.74 2.62
C ILE A 54 -35.57 -3.33 3.63
N LEU A 55 -35.11 -3.71 4.82
CA LEU A 55 -35.98 -4.24 5.88
C LEU A 55 -37.04 -3.22 6.31
N ALA A 56 -36.66 -1.95 6.48
CA ALA A 56 -37.60 -0.88 6.79
C ALA A 56 -38.65 -0.69 5.70
N GLN A 57 -38.25 -0.75 4.42
CA GLN A 57 -39.18 -0.68 3.29
C GLN A 57 -40.14 -1.87 3.25
N LEU A 58 -39.67 -3.09 3.55
CA LEU A 58 -40.52 -4.28 3.61
C LEU A 58 -41.51 -4.20 4.79
N ALA A 59 -41.06 -3.72 5.95
CA ALA A 59 -41.91 -3.52 7.11
C ALA A 59 -43.03 -2.50 6.83
N ALA A 60 -42.71 -1.37 6.20
CA ALA A 60 -43.70 -0.36 5.81
C ALA A 60 -44.80 -0.95 4.91
N ARG A 61 -44.40 -1.75 3.90
CA ARG A 61 -45.35 -2.43 3.01
C ARG A 61 -46.25 -3.44 3.73
N MET A 62 -45.71 -4.18 4.70
CA MET A 62 -46.53 -5.12 5.50
C MET A 62 -47.55 -4.42 6.38
N ILE A 63 -47.23 -3.22 6.90
CA ILE A 63 -48.15 -2.42 7.71
C ILE A 63 -49.29 -1.89 6.83
N GLU A 64 -48.98 -1.35 5.64
CA GLU A 64 -50.00 -0.85 4.70
C GLU A 64 -51.02 -1.94 4.30
N VAL A 65 -50.55 -3.17 4.04
CA VAL A 65 -51.44 -4.29 3.68
C VAL A 65 -52.42 -4.63 4.80
N ARG A 66 -52.04 -4.47 6.08
CA ARG A 66 -52.90 -4.83 7.22
C ARG A 66 -53.95 -3.79 7.58
N LEU A 67 -53.75 -2.53 7.20
CA LEU A 67 -54.67 -1.43 7.51
C LEU A 67 -55.70 -1.18 6.39
N GLY A 68 -55.56 -1.86 5.24
CA GLY A 68 -56.36 -1.66 4.03
C GLY A 68 -57.56 -2.60 3.83
N ASP A 69 -58.04 -3.30 4.86
CA ASP A 69 -59.17 -4.25 4.78
C ASP A 69 -60.56 -3.57 4.74
N SER A 70 -60.68 -2.43 4.07
CA SER A 70 -62.00 -1.85 3.79
C SER A 70 -62.13 -1.41 2.33
N ILE A 71 -62.57 -2.38 1.54
CA ILE A 71 -63.47 -2.24 0.38
C ILE A 71 -62.97 -1.30 -0.71
N SER A 72 -62.14 -1.80 -1.61
CA SER A 72 -62.33 -1.67 -3.06
C SER A 72 -61.22 -2.43 -3.77
N SER A 73 -61.56 -3.45 -4.54
CA SER A 73 -60.62 -4.25 -5.32
C SER A 73 -59.79 -3.33 -6.24
N PRO A 74 -58.46 -3.25 -6.07
CA PRO A 74 -57.64 -2.44 -6.97
C PRO A 74 -57.50 -3.18 -8.32
N PRO A 75 -57.48 -2.43 -9.44
CA PRO A 75 -57.24 -3.02 -10.75
C PRO A 75 -55.85 -3.67 -10.77
N LEU A 76 -55.78 -4.88 -11.34
CA LEU A 76 -54.57 -5.67 -11.50
C LEU A 76 -53.46 -4.86 -12.19
N LEU A 77 -52.58 -4.25 -11.40
CA LEU A 77 -51.38 -3.59 -11.89
C LEU A 77 -50.40 -4.67 -12.38
N GLN A 78 -50.34 -4.82 -13.70
CA GLN A 78 -49.31 -5.62 -14.38
C GLN A 78 -47.93 -5.07 -14.01
N ILE A 79 -47.15 -5.89 -13.31
CA ILE A 79 -45.78 -5.58 -12.92
C ILE A 79 -44.90 -5.62 -14.19
N PRO A 80 -44.25 -4.51 -14.58
CA PRO A 80 -43.32 -4.51 -15.71
C PRO A 80 -42.16 -5.47 -15.44
N GLY A 81 -42.02 -6.49 -16.28
CA GLY A 81 -40.99 -7.54 -16.17
C GLY A 81 -41.47 -8.90 -15.65
N ALA A 82 -42.78 -9.10 -15.44
CA ALA A 82 -43.33 -10.44 -15.31
C ALA A 82 -43.27 -11.15 -16.67
N PHE A 83 -42.53 -12.27 -16.74
CA PHE A 83 -42.55 -13.15 -17.91
C PHE A 83 -44.00 -13.54 -18.25
N PRO A 84 -44.35 -13.69 -19.54
CA PRO A 84 -45.69 -14.14 -19.92
C PRO A 84 -45.97 -15.47 -19.22
N VAL A 85 -47.06 -15.51 -18.44
CA VAL A 85 -47.57 -16.75 -17.86
C VAL A 85 -48.03 -17.60 -19.04
N VAL A 86 -47.17 -18.54 -19.46
CA VAL A 86 -47.56 -19.58 -20.42
C VAL A 86 -48.51 -20.49 -19.66
N HIS A 87 -49.80 -20.41 -19.99
CA HIS A 87 -50.78 -21.37 -19.49
C HIS A 87 -50.35 -22.78 -19.94
N PRO A 88 -50.13 -23.73 -19.01
CA PRO A 88 -49.74 -25.08 -19.39
C PRO A 88 -50.92 -25.76 -20.07
N THR A 89 -50.78 -26.00 -21.37
CA THR A 89 -51.63 -26.96 -22.09
C THR A 89 -51.23 -28.35 -21.58
N VAL A 90 -52.10 -28.94 -20.80
CA VAL A 90 -51.99 -30.32 -20.30
C VAL A 90 -51.87 -31.25 -21.50
N THR A 91 -50.68 -31.78 -21.74
CA THR A 91 -50.50 -32.94 -22.63
C THR A 91 -49.80 -34.03 -21.84
N THR A 92 -50.59 -35.08 -21.62
CA THR A 92 -50.29 -36.32 -20.92
C THR A 92 -49.25 -37.16 -21.66
N SER A 93 -48.13 -37.51 -21.03
CA SER A 93 -47.49 -38.83 -21.19
C SER A 93 -46.38 -39.08 -20.16
N LEU A 94 -46.35 -40.35 -19.75
CA LEU A 94 -45.67 -41.03 -18.63
C LEU A 94 -44.14 -41.25 -18.86
N PRO A 95 -43.38 -41.96 -17.99
CA PRO A 95 -42.10 -41.49 -17.47
C PRO A 95 -40.90 -42.26 -18.04
N GLN A 96 -39.70 -41.68 -17.96
CA GLN A 96 -38.49 -42.49 -18.12
C GLN A 96 -37.38 -42.11 -17.13
N GLN A 97 -37.05 -43.14 -16.39
CA GLN A 97 -36.09 -43.31 -15.32
C GLN A 97 -34.69 -43.59 -15.90
N HIS A 98 -33.65 -42.86 -15.48
CA HIS A 98 -32.22 -43.27 -15.49
C HIS A 98 -31.45 -42.25 -14.62
N GLN A 99 -30.97 -42.53 -13.41
CA GLN A 99 -29.86 -43.39 -12.93
C GLN A 99 -28.45 -43.05 -13.44
N HIS A 100 -27.58 -42.75 -12.45
CA HIS A 100 -26.09 -42.82 -12.39
C HIS A 100 -25.24 -41.81 -13.17
N HIS A 101 -24.38 -41.04 -12.49
CA HIS A 101 -23.02 -41.48 -12.17
C HIS A 101 -22.23 -40.46 -11.33
N HIS A 102 -21.46 -41.04 -10.41
CA HIS A 102 -20.49 -40.52 -9.47
C HIS A 102 -19.13 -40.39 -10.16
N LEU A 103 -18.40 -39.27 -10.07
CA LEU A 103 -16.95 -39.28 -10.32
C LEU A 103 -16.22 -38.19 -9.53
N SER A 104 -15.48 -38.65 -8.54
CA SER A 104 -14.42 -37.95 -7.81
C SER A 104 -13.23 -37.72 -8.75
N GLN A 105 -12.60 -36.54 -8.67
CA GLN A 105 -11.26 -36.32 -9.21
C GLN A 105 -10.30 -35.91 -8.08
N THR A 106 -9.36 -36.81 -7.84
CA THR A 106 -8.11 -36.62 -7.09
C THR A 106 -7.07 -36.00 -8.03
N VAL A 107 -6.24 -35.10 -7.50
CA VAL A 107 -5.03 -34.62 -8.19
C VAL A 107 -3.82 -34.77 -7.26
N PRO A 108 -2.63 -35.17 -7.77
CA PRO A 108 -1.53 -35.65 -6.95
C PRO A 108 -0.45 -34.61 -6.66
N SER A 109 0.22 -34.84 -5.53
CA SER A 109 1.47 -34.22 -5.08
C SER A 109 2.63 -34.46 -6.05
N GLY A 110 3.34 -33.39 -6.42
CA GLY A 110 4.61 -33.44 -7.14
C GLY A 110 5.78 -33.03 -6.25
N SER A 111 6.59 -34.00 -5.87
CA SER A 111 7.90 -33.84 -5.22
C SER A 111 8.99 -33.64 -6.26
N GLY A 112 9.89 -32.68 -6.06
CA GLY A 112 11.04 -32.44 -6.93
C GLY A 112 12.25 -31.94 -6.16
N THR A 113 13.07 -32.88 -5.70
CA THR A 113 14.45 -32.69 -5.24
C THR A 113 15.37 -32.53 -6.46
N SER A 114 16.35 -31.62 -6.43
CA SER A 114 17.65 -31.81 -7.09
C SER A 114 18.72 -30.87 -6.55
N THR A 115 19.76 -31.53 -6.04
CA THR A 115 21.07 -31.11 -5.57
C THR A 115 22.00 -30.81 -6.75
N SER A 116 22.92 -29.84 -6.66
CA SER A 116 24.35 -30.06 -6.98
C SER A 116 25.23 -28.84 -6.72
N ASN A 117 26.42 -29.15 -6.23
CA ASN A 117 27.50 -28.29 -5.75
C ASN A 117 28.36 -27.76 -6.91
N THR A 118 29.03 -26.62 -6.74
CA THR A 118 30.40 -26.45 -7.26
C THR A 118 31.20 -25.47 -6.39
N THR A 119 32.27 -26.01 -5.81
CA THR A 119 33.36 -25.34 -5.10
C THR A 119 34.23 -24.54 -6.07
N ASN A 120 34.81 -23.42 -5.63
CA ASN A 120 36.22 -23.12 -5.91
C ASN A 120 36.82 -22.19 -4.85
N THR A 121 37.98 -22.62 -4.39
CA THR A 121 38.78 -22.14 -3.27
C THR A 121 40.05 -21.50 -3.84
N THR A 122 40.40 -20.28 -3.44
CA THR A 122 41.79 -19.81 -3.46
C THR A 122 42.05 -18.86 -2.30
N SER A 123 42.99 -19.27 -1.46
CA SER A 123 43.49 -18.61 -0.26
C SER A 123 44.55 -17.55 -0.58
N ALA A 124 44.59 -16.47 0.22
CA ALA A 124 45.82 -15.76 0.62
C ALA A 124 45.47 -14.84 1.83
N THR A 125 45.89 -15.15 3.05
CA THR A 125 47.14 -14.81 3.77
C THR A 125 46.95 -13.63 4.73
N MET A 126 47.38 -13.87 5.97
CA MET A 126 47.04 -13.17 7.21
C MET A 126 47.62 -11.76 7.37
N ALA A 127 46.90 -10.92 8.12
CA ALA A 127 47.52 -9.92 9.00
C ALA A 127 46.66 -9.76 10.27
N THR A 128 47.22 -10.18 11.40
CA THR A 128 46.69 -10.05 12.76
C THR A 128 46.92 -8.63 13.25
N MET A 129 45.88 -7.93 13.74
CA MET A 129 46.07 -6.77 14.62
C MET A 129 45.10 -6.76 15.79
N HIS A 130 45.65 -6.30 16.91
CA HIS A 130 45.15 -6.42 18.27
C HIS A 130 43.92 -5.56 18.58
N THR A 131 43.07 -6.13 19.42
CA THR A 131 41.91 -5.56 20.08
C THR A 131 42.29 -4.43 21.03
N ALA A 132 41.64 -3.27 20.90
CA ALA A 132 41.48 -2.31 21.98
C ALA A 132 40.00 -1.87 22.03
N GLN A 133 39.27 -2.40 23.01
CA GLN A 133 37.93 -1.94 23.38
C GLN A 133 38.03 -0.48 23.83
N THR A 134 37.49 0.40 22.99
CA THR A 134 37.33 1.82 23.31
C THR A 134 35.83 2.11 23.27
N SER A 135 35.28 2.60 24.36
CA SER A 135 33.90 3.07 24.46
C SER A 135 33.65 4.16 23.40
N HIS A 136 32.73 3.90 22.48
CA HIS A 136 32.50 4.75 21.31
C HIS A 136 31.87 6.11 21.70
N PRO A 137 32.52 7.25 21.41
CA PRO A 137 31.81 8.52 21.30
C PRO A 137 30.86 8.43 20.09
N SER A 138 29.66 9.01 20.20
CA SER A 138 28.72 9.17 19.08
C SER A 138 29.47 9.75 17.88
N THR A 139 29.79 8.89 16.93
CA THR A 139 30.54 9.24 15.75
C THR A 139 29.56 9.92 14.83
N THR A 140 29.56 11.25 14.82
CA THR A 140 28.77 12.03 13.87
C THR A 140 29.24 11.65 12.48
N ILE A 141 28.52 10.75 11.81
CA ILE A 141 28.80 10.35 10.43
C ILE A 141 28.62 11.61 9.59
N LYS A 142 29.73 12.13 9.06
CA LYS A 142 29.71 13.30 8.20
C LYS A 142 29.14 12.89 6.85
N LEU A 143 27.85 13.17 6.64
CA LEU A 143 27.15 12.90 5.38
C LEU A 143 27.84 13.61 4.21
N PRO A 144 27.93 12.98 3.03
CA PRO A 144 28.46 13.65 1.85
C PRO A 144 27.58 14.85 1.46
N PRO A 145 28.17 15.97 1.02
CA PRO A 145 27.42 17.15 0.63
C PRO A 145 26.61 16.88 -0.63
N ILE A 146 25.38 17.41 -0.68
CA ILE A 146 24.53 17.31 -1.87
C ILE A 146 25.16 18.12 -3.02
N SER A 147 25.13 17.56 -4.23
CA SER A 147 25.71 18.21 -5.41
C SER A 147 24.98 19.54 -5.71
N ARG A 148 25.73 20.58 -6.10
CA ARG A 148 25.12 21.88 -6.47
C ARG A 148 24.18 21.79 -7.69
N ALA A 149 24.39 20.80 -8.57
CA ALA A 149 23.51 20.57 -9.70
C ALA A 149 22.14 20.07 -9.22
N SER A 150 22.14 19.12 -8.28
CA SER A 150 20.93 18.54 -7.69
C SER A 150 20.10 19.57 -6.92
N LEU A 151 20.74 20.57 -6.30
CA LEU A 151 20.04 21.66 -5.59
C LEU A 151 19.07 22.47 -6.45
N LYS A 152 19.18 22.42 -7.79
CA LYS A 152 18.25 23.10 -8.71
C LYS A 152 16.92 22.37 -8.87
N LEU A 153 16.85 21.09 -8.50
CA LEU A 153 15.62 20.31 -8.58
C LEU A 153 14.69 20.56 -7.42
N PHE A 154 15.22 20.98 -6.27
CA PHE A 154 14.43 21.22 -5.07
C PHE A 154 13.85 22.63 -5.08
N CYS A 155 12.79 22.83 -4.31
CA CYS A 155 12.30 24.17 -4.01
C CYS A 155 13.45 25.04 -3.43
N PRO A 156 13.60 26.32 -3.83
CA PRO A 156 14.74 27.13 -3.39
C PRO A 156 14.89 27.22 -1.87
N HIS A 157 13.78 27.20 -1.13
CA HIS A 157 13.80 27.17 0.33
C HIS A 157 14.45 25.89 0.89
N VAL A 158 14.10 24.75 0.29
CA VAL A 158 14.70 23.45 0.62
C VAL A 158 16.17 23.45 0.27
N SER A 159 16.56 23.99 -0.89
CA SER A 159 17.96 24.07 -1.29
C SER A 159 18.82 24.85 -0.30
N VAL A 160 18.25 25.91 0.32
CA VAL A 160 18.91 26.66 1.40
C VAL A 160 19.05 25.84 2.68
N LEU A 161 18.01 25.08 3.06
CA LEU A 161 18.04 24.18 4.22
C LEU A 161 19.09 23.08 4.02
N LEU A 162 19.05 22.40 2.87
CA LEU A 162 20.00 21.34 2.51
C LEU A 162 21.44 21.84 2.41
N GLY A 163 21.66 23.07 1.95
CA GLY A 163 22.99 23.68 1.88
C GLY A 163 23.56 24.07 3.24
N ARG A 164 22.72 24.21 4.27
CA ARG A 164 23.12 24.58 5.64
C ARG A 164 22.91 23.39 6.57
N HIS A 165 23.79 22.39 6.46
CA HIS A 165 23.87 21.17 7.29
C HIS A 165 23.85 21.37 8.84
N ALA A 166 23.79 22.61 9.34
CA ALA A 166 23.95 22.93 10.77
C ALA A 166 22.80 23.74 11.38
N LEU A 167 21.76 24.09 10.62
CA LEU A 167 20.60 24.76 11.20
C LEU A 167 19.53 23.70 11.46
N PRO A 168 19.31 23.25 12.72
CA PRO A 168 18.17 22.41 13.03
C PRO A 168 16.92 23.15 12.54
N CYS A 169 16.09 22.49 11.73
CA CYS A 169 14.79 23.03 11.33
C CYS A 169 14.08 23.51 12.59
N THR A 170 14.09 24.83 12.81
CA THR A 170 13.50 25.41 14.01
C THR A 170 12.03 25.02 14.03
N SER A 171 11.49 24.69 15.20
CA SER A 171 10.11 24.20 15.42
C SER A 171 9.01 25.09 14.80
N SER A 172 9.35 26.30 14.34
CA SER A 172 8.55 27.13 13.43
C SER A 172 8.10 26.44 12.14
N MET A 173 8.72 25.33 11.72
CA MET A 173 8.24 24.49 10.61
C MET A 173 7.05 23.58 10.98
N ALA A 174 6.44 23.78 12.15
CA ALA A 174 5.10 23.24 12.44
C ALA A 174 4.03 23.68 11.42
N GLN A 175 4.32 24.71 10.61
CA GLN A 175 3.55 25.01 9.42
C GLN A 175 3.66 23.85 8.43
N ARG A 176 2.52 23.23 8.11
CA ARG A 176 2.40 22.13 7.15
C ARG A 176 2.75 22.51 5.71
N ALA A 177 3.21 23.75 5.48
CA ALA A 177 3.43 24.34 4.18
C ALA A 177 4.88 24.82 4.02
N CYS A 178 5.44 24.65 2.82
CA CYS A 178 6.68 25.32 2.45
C CYS A 178 6.46 26.84 2.44
N GLN A 179 7.35 27.59 3.09
CA GLN A 179 7.23 29.05 3.19
C GLN A 179 7.45 29.79 1.86
N HIS A 180 8.08 29.15 0.87
CA HIS A 180 8.42 29.80 -0.40
C HIS A 180 7.39 29.53 -1.49
N CYS A 181 7.01 28.27 -1.72
CA CYS A 181 6.04 27.91 -2.76
C CYS A 181 4.64 27.64 -2.20
N THR A 182 4.43 27.82 -0.89
CA THR A 182 3.18 27.55 -0.16
C THR A 182 2.70 26.10 -0.24
N TYR A 183 3.53 25.19 -0.77
CA TYR A 183 3.17 23.79 -0.93
C TYR A 183 2.87 23.14 0.42
N VAL A 184 1.66 22.60 0.55
CA VAL A 184 1.27 21.76 1.69
C VAL A 184 1.43 20.31 1.28
N ALA A 185 2.33 19.58 1.95
CA ALA A 185 2.45 18.15 1.68
C ALA A 185 1.12 17.46 2.04
N PRO A 186 0.51 16.67 1.14
CA PRO A 186 -0.77 16.01 1.38
C PRO A 186 -0.59 14.78 2.28
N LEU A 187 0.04 14.99 3.42
CA LEU A 187 0.31 13.95 4.41
C LEU A 187 -0.73 14.08 5.51
N ASN A 188 -1.44 12.98 5.74
CA ASN A 188 -2.24 12.86 6.94
C ASN A 188 -1.26 12.86 8.13
N THR A 189 -1.36 13.84 9.02
CA THR A 189 -0.48 13.96 10.19
C THR A 189 -0.51 12.73 11.09
N ASP A 190 -1.56 11.93 10.97
CA ASP A 190 -1.79 10.75 11.77
C ASP A 190 -1.18 9.48 11.13
N ARG A 191 -0.59 9.61 9.94
CA ARG A 191 0.06 8.52 9.20
C ARG A 191 1.49 8.89 8.84
N ALA A 192 2.44 8.37 9.60
CA ALA A 192 3.83 8.30 9.16
C ALA A 192 4.00 7.18 8.12
N TRP A 193 4.83 7.41 7.11
CA TRP A 193 5.18 6.36 6.15
C TRP A 193 6.26 5.48 6.77
N SER A 194 5.98 4.18 6.96
CA SER A 194 6.97 3.22 7.44
C SER A 194 7.54 2.42 6.27
N ILE A 195 8.86 2.38 6.16
CA ILE A 195 9.59 1.52 5.22
C ILE A 195 10.46 0.54 6.00
N THR A 196 10.49 -0.72 5.58
CA THR A 196 11.28 -1.77 6.23
C THR A 196 12.36 -2.22 5.27
N LEU A 197 13.61 -2.04 5.67
CA LEU A 197 14.78 -2.30 4.84
C LEU A 197 15.68 -3.37 5.47
N PRO A 198 16.28 -4.25 4.65
CA PRO A 198 17.29 -5.18 5.15
C PRO A 198 18.48 -4.39 5.67
N THR A 199 18.94 -4.75 6.86
CA THR A 199 20.12 -4.15 7.48
C THR A 199 21.34 -4.94 7.07
N THR A 200 22.29 -4.27 6.43
CA THR A 200 23.63 -4.79 6.17
C THR A 200 24.30 -5.05 7.51
N LEU A 201 24.30 -6.31 7.95
CA LEU A 201 25.13 -6.71 9.09
C LEU A 201 26.56 -6.35 8.72
N ALA A 202 27.12 -5.35 9.40
CA ALA A 202 28.50 -4.94 9.21
C ALA A 202 29.35 -6.22 9.24
N SER A 203 30.05 -6.48 8.12
CA SER A 203 30.74 -7.73 7.76
C SER A 203 31.87 -8.15 8.72
N ASN A 204 31.91 -7.60 9.94
CA ASN A 204 32.97 -7.79 10.92
C ASN A 204 32.67 -8.92 11.92
N SER A 205 31.49 -9.54 11.89
CA SER A 205 31.23 -10.75 12.67
C SER A 205 31.78 -11.98 11.96
N CYS A 206 32.79 -12.62 12.56
CA CYS A 206 33.44 -13.82 12.06
C CYS A 206 32.44 -14.87 11.50
N PRO A 207 32.75 -15.52 10.37
CA PRO A 207 31.84 -16.43 9.65
C PRO A 207 31.65 -17.80 10.32
N SER A 208 31.72 -17.90 11.66
CA SER A 208 31.55 -19.18 12.35
C SER A 208 30.06 -19.56 12.48
N SER A 209 29.57 -20.17 11.41
CA SER A 209 28.70 -21.37 11.44
C SER A 209 27.34 -21.29 12.14
N SER A 210 26.52 -20.29 11.84
CA SER A 210 25.05 -20.48 11.95
C SER A 210 24.33 -19.61 10.93
N LYS A 211 23.22 -20.14 10.40
CA LYS A 211 22.36 -19.53 9.39
C LYS A 211 21.76 -18.23 9.99
N ALA A 212 22.47 -17.12 9.85
CA ALA A 212 22.03 -15.83 10.37
C ALA A 212 20.79 -15.39 9.60
N SER A 213 19.67 -15.22 10.31
CA SER A 213 18.46 -14.63 9.75
C SER A 213 18.75 -13.19 9.31
N PRO A 214 18.26 -12.76 8.14
CA PRO A 214 18.39 -11.37 7.72
C PRO A 214 17.76 -10.45 8.77
N SER A 215 18.50 -9.45 9.22
CA SER A 215 17.98 -8.40 10.09
C SER A 215 17.31 -7.32 9.24
N TYR A 216 16.22 -6.76 9.75
CA TYR A 216 15.49 -5.68 9.10
C TYR A 216 15.37 -4.49 10.06
N SER A 217 15.46 -3.28 9.51
CA SER A 217 15.23 -2.03 10.25
C SER A 217 14.01 -1.33 9.67
N THR A 218 13.16 -0.81 10.54
CA THR A 218 11.99 -0.02 10.14
C THR A 218 12.30 1.46 10.31
N PHE A 219 12.04 2.25 9.28
CA PHE A 219 12.20 3.71 9.27
C PHE A 219 10.86 4.39 9.05
N PHE A 220 10.63 5.49 9.76
CA PHE A 220 9.50 6.37 9.57
C PHE A 220 9.93 7.63 8.82
N LEU A 221 9.34 7.84 7.64
CA LEU A 221 9.46 9.09 6.89
C LEU A 221 8.42 10.07 7.43
N THR A 222 8.89 11.13 8.08
CA THR A 222 8.06 12.18 8.67
C THR A 222 7.66 13.23 7.64
N HIS A 223 6.74 14.12 8.01
CA HIS A 223 6.38 15.28 7.19
C HIS A 223 7.59 16.12 6.75
N THR A 224 8.58 16.28 7.63
CA THR A 224 9.80 17.03 7.34
C THR A 224 10.61 16.45 6.20
N PHE A 225 10.66 15.11 6.08
CA PHE A 225 11.35 14.45 4.98
C PHE A 225 10.72 14.79 3.62
N PHE A 226 9.39 14.72 3.53
CA PHE A 226 8.67 15.04 2.30
C PHE A 226 8.69 16.52 1.96
N LEU A 227 8.61 17.40 2.96
CA LEU A 227 8.85 18.83 2.75
C LEU A 227 10.27 19.08 2.26
N SER A 228 11.26 18.33 2.74
CA SER A 228 12.64 18.49 2.27
C SER A 228 12.86 17.86 0.89
N SER A 229 11.92 17.05 0.40
CA SER A 229 12.00 16.40 -0.91
C SER A 229 11.18 17.11 -1.99
N HIS A 230 10.35 18.11 -1.66
CA HIS A 230 9.44 18.69 -2.64
C HIS A 230 10.17 19.56 -3.68
N ARG A 231 9.63 19.56 -4.89
CA ARG A 231 10.07 20.39 -6.01
C ARG A 231 8.92 21.18 -6.61
N GLN A 232 9.24 22.36 -7.11
CA GLN A 232 8.31 23.14 -7.91
C GLN A 232 8.58 22.83 -9.38
N VAL A 233 7.60 22.24 -10.07
CA VAL A 233 7.69 22.08 -11.53
C VAL A 233 7.15 23.36 -12.15
N GLU A 234 8.00 24.10 -12.86
CA GLU A 234 7.54 25.23 -13.67
C GLU A 234 6.87 24.71 -14.94
N ASP A 235 5.63 24.27 -14.80
CA ASP A 235 4.78 24.09 -15.96
C ASP A 235 4.47 25.51 -16.46
N GLY A 236 4.95 25.88 -17.65
CA GLY A 236 4.84 27.24 -18.22
C GLY A 236 3.43 27.85 -18.30
N ALA A 237 2.41 27.13 -17.83
CA ALA A 237 1.04 27.56 -17.58
C ALA A 237 0.81 28.18 -16.18
N GLY A 238 1.83 28.34 -15.33
CA GLY A 238 1.73 29.04 -14.03
C GLY A 238 0.98 28.27 -12.93
N LYS A 239 0.41 27.10 -13.24
CA LYS A 239 -0.03 26.09 -12.27
C LYS A 239 0.99 24.97 -12.21
N GLY A 240 2.09 25.21 -11.51
CA GLY A 240 3.14 24.21 -11.37
C GLY A 240 2.65 23.00 -10.61
N ASN A 241 2.77 21.81 -11.19
CA ASN A 241 2.61 20.58 -10.44
C ASN A 241 3.69 20.49 -9.36
N VAL A 242 3.32 20.04 -8.17
CA VAL A 242 4.31 19.75 -7.12
C VAL A 242 4.69 18.30 -7.22
N GLY A 243 5.97 18.05 -7.47
CA GLY A 243 6.56 16.72 -7.39
C GLY A 243 7.55 16.62 -6.25
N PHE A 244 8.32 15.54 -6.26
CA PHE A 244 9.39 15.28 -5.32
C PHE A 244 10.67 14.91 -6.06
N ALA A 245 11.81 15.27 -5.49
CA ALA A 245 13.12 14.76 -5.84
C ALA A 245 13.65 13.94 -4.66
N CYS A 246 14.21 12.76 -4.93
CA CYS A 246 14.71 11.90 -3.87
C CYS A 246 16.02 12.47 -3.29
N LEU A 247 15.97 12.89 -2.03
CA LEU A 247 17.11 13.43 -1.28
C LEU A 247 18.29 12.45 -1.24
N THR A 248 17.99 11.17 -1.01
CA THR A 248 19.00 10.12 -0.92
C THR A 248 19.67 9.89 -2.28
N CYS A 249 18.93 9.92 -3.39
CA CYS A 249 19.54 9.93 -4.73
C CYS A 249 20.44 11.15 -4.95
N ALA A 250 19.96 12.35 -4.62
CA ALA A 250 20.73 13.59 -4.80
C ALA A 250 22.03 13.62 -3.97
N ARG A 251 22.09 12.83 -2.89
CA ARG A 251 23.26 12.73 -2.02
C ARG A 251 24.23 11.62 -2.44
N TYR A 252 23.72 10.43 -2.74
CA TYR A 252 24.55 9.22 -2.89
C TYR A 252 24.70 8.74 -4.34
N ARG A 253 23.85 9.21 -5.27
CA ARG A 253 23.80 8.72 -6.64
C ARG A 253 24.27 9.77 -7.64
N ARG A 254 24.58 9.32 -8.86
CA ARG A 254 25.04 10.18 -9.96
C ARG A 254 23.90 10.86 -10.71
N TYR A 255 22.70 10.33 -10.56
CA TYR A 255 21.49 10.81 -11.23
C TYR A 255 20.45 11.10 -10.16
N ASP A 256 19.80 12.24 -10.30
CA ASP A 256 18.70 12.62 -9.43
C ASP A 256 17.42 11.91 -9.90
N THR A 257 16.71 11.28 -8.97
CA THR A 257 15.41 10.66 -9.26
C THR A 257 14.28 11.58 -8.83
N VAL A 258 13.27 11.64 -9.68
CA VAL A 258 12.06 12.44 -9.48
C VAL A 258 10.87 11.51 -9.34
N CYS A 259 9.99 11.84 -8.39
CA CYS A 259 8.72 11.18 -8.18
C CYS A 259 7.59 12.22 -8.28
N ASN A 260 6.46 11.87 -8.86
CA ASN A 260 5.33 12.81 -8.98
C ASN A 260 4.46 12.80 -7.74
N ARG A 261 4.52 11.74 -6.94
CA ARG A 261 3.68 11.54 -5.77
C ARG A 261 4.48 11.10 -4.54
N VAL A 262 3.88 11.26 -3.37
CA VAL A 262 4.44 10.84 -2.07
C VAL A 262 4.66 9.32 -2.05
N ASP A 263 3.69 8.55 -2.52
CA ASP A 263 3.76 7.10 -2.56
C ASP A 263 4.84 6.60 -3.52
N GLU A 264 4.99 7.24 -4.67
CA GLU A 264 6.08 6.96 -5.61
C GLU A 264 7.45 7.23 -4.99
N LEU A 265 7.60 8.33 -4.23
CA LEU A 265 8.84 8.63 -3.52
C LEU A 265 9.15 7.58 -2.45
N ALA A 266 8.16 7.19 -1.65
CA ALA A 266 8.33 6.19 -0.60
C ALA A 266 8.70 4.81 -1.18
N SER A 267 8.04 4.38 -2.26
CA SER A 267 8.37 3.15 -2.98
C SER A 267 9.78 3.20 -3.57
N HIS A 268 10.14 4.31 -4.22
CA HIS A 268 11.48 4.49 -4.78
C HIS A 268 12.55 4.38 -3.69
N ILE A 269 12.34 5.00 -2.52
CA ILE A 269 13.28 4.89 -1.40
C ILE A 269 13.40 3.45 -0.91
N TRP A 270 12.28 2.75 -0.78
CA TRP A 270 12.27 1.37 -0.33
C TRP A 270 12.98 0.41 -1.29
N GLU A 271 12.88 0.65 -2.60
CA GLU A 271 13.42 -0.22 -3.65
C GLU A 271 14.89 0.07 -3.95
N GLU A 272 15.31 1.34 -3.93
CA GLU A 272 16.62 1.77 -4.47
C GLU A 272 17.65 2.15 -3.40
N HIS A 273 17.22 2.35 -2.15
CA HIS A 273 18.08 2.82 -1.06
C HIS A 273 18.25 1.81 0.08
N THR A 274 19.42 1.85 0.72
CA THR A 274 19.75 0.98 1.85
C THR A 274 19.40 1.62 3.19
N ALA A 275 19.32 0.80 4.24
CA ALA A 275 19.13 1.29 5.61
C ALA A 275 20.21 2.31 6.03
N ASP A 276 21.46 2.07 5.63
CA ASP A 276 22.61 2.92 5.96
C ASP A 276 22.54 4.29 5.26
N GLU A 277 21.98 4.36 4.04
CA GLU A 277 21.80 5.62 3.30
C GLU A 277 20.70 6.51 3.90
N LEU A 278 19.74 5.91 4.61
CA LEU A 278 18.65 6.63 5.26
C LEU A 278 18.97 7.08 6.69
N GLU A 279 19.93 6.41 7.32
CA GLU A 279 20.34 6.74 8.68
C GLU A 279 21.05 8.10 8.70
N GLY A 280 20.45 9.07 9.39
CA GLY A 280 20.94 10.45 9.46
C GLY A 280 20.29 11.42 8.47
N GLU A 281 19.36 10.94 7.62
CA GLU A 281 18.55 11.84 6.81
C GLU A 281 17.55 12.65 7.65
N GLU A 282 17.39 13.93 7.32
CA GLU A 282 16.49 14.82 8.06
C GLU A 282 15.03 14.39 7.86
N GLY A 283 14.32 14.21 8.97
CA GLY A 283 12.94 13.75 8.95
C GLY A 283 12.77 12.24 8.76
N VAL A 284 13.85 11.45 8.83
CA VAL A 284 13.80 9.99 8.90
C VAL A 284 14.08 9.55 10.34
N VAL A 285 13.19 8.73 10.91
CA VAL A 285 13.32 8.22 12.29
C VAL A 285 13.35 6.70 12.27
N ARG A 286 14.41 6.10 12.81
CA ARG A 286 14.51 4.64 12.98
C ARG A 286 13.64 4.19 14.16
N LYS A 287 12.89 3.10 13.98
CA LYS A 287 12.07 2.46 15.03
C LYS A 287 12.86 1.39 15.79
#